data_AF-A0A067QA03-F1
#
_entry.id   AF-A0A067QA03-F1
#
_cell.length_a   1.000
_cell.length_b   1.000
_cell.length_c   1.000
_cell.angle_alpha   90.00
_cell.angle_beta   90.00
_cell.angle_gamma   90.00
#
_symmetry.space_group_name_H-M   'P 1'
#
loop_
_entity.id
_entity.type
_entity.pdbx_description
1 polymer ?
#
loop_
_entity_poly.entity_id
_entity_poly.type
_entity_poly.pdbx_seq_one_letter_code
_entity_poly.pdbx_strand_id
1 'polypeptide(L)'
;MRRAQSVRHYSRPSIALGADDLGMLKESPDESNEDVLRRQLIERDRECDKLQTQVQILQAQLAQRPPLEKIQELEREYKNLDLLLQGTQRENERCMAELERGKSREKMLEREIEKLAGSNWQTSLGISPTTSYPRSTGIPQHTHTRTSSHPSSSSLTHSTTIPPQQQRSSPHSQPQQVTQEQHLQVTQTLSHIEQVRLLILGIEQRLQTREDKLDKCVQRAEEEGRRFEEMRKTVV
;
A
#
# COMPACT_ATOMS: atom_id res chain seq x y z
N MET A 1 21.99 -24.42 -1.61
CA MET A 1 22.82 -24.64 -2.82
C MET A 1 22.59 -26.06 -3.34
N ARG A 2 21.89 -26.24 -4.46
CA ARG A 2 21.79 -27.54 -5.15
C ARG A 2 22.37 -27.39 -6.55
N ARG A 3 23.48 -28.10 -6.81
CA ARG A 3 24.18 -28.17 -8.09
C ARG A 3 23.35 -29.03 -9.03
N ALA A 4 22.78 -28.45 -10.08
CA ALA A 4 22.17 -29.23 -11.16
C ALA A 4 23.29 -29.76 -12.07
N GLN A 5 23.45 -31.08 -12.14
CA GLN A 5 24.30 -31.72 -13.15
C GLN A 5 23.52 -31.80 -14.46
N SER A 6 23.93 -31.02 -15.46
CA SER A 6 23.47 -31.17 -16.84
C SER A 6 24.36 -32.21 -17.51
N VAL A 7 23.86 -33.43 -17.65
CA VAL A 7 24.47 -34.47 -18.48
C VAL A 7 24.21 -34.07 -19.93
N ARG A 8 25.22 -33.46 -20.57
CA ARG A 8 25.20 -33.17 -22.01
C ARG A 8 25.56 -34.43 -22.78
N HIS A 9 24.55 -35.16 -23.25
CA HIS A 9 24.72 -36.11 -24.33
C HIS A 9 24.84 -35.33 -25.64
N TYR A 10 26.07 -35.02 -26.05
CA TYR A 10 26.34 -34.69 -27.44
C TYR A 10 26.34 -36.00 -28.23
N SER A 11 25.21 -36.35 -28.81
CA SER A 11 25.16 -37.30 -29.91
C SER A 11 26.00 -36.71 -31.05
N ARG A 12 27.24 -37.17 -31.16
CA ARG A 12 28.15 -36.85 -32.24
C ARG A 12 27.43 -37.23 -33.55
N PRO A 13 27.09 -36.29 -34.46
CA PRO A 13 26.59 -36.67 -35.77
C PRO A 13 27.79 -37.25 -36.50
N SER A 14 27.84 -38.58 -36.54
CA SER A 14 28.73 -39.27 -37.46
C SER A 14 28.32 -38.85 -38.86
N ILE A 15 29.10 -37.95 -39.46
CA ILE A 15 29.14 -37.78 -40.91
C ILE A 15 29.72 -39.10 -41.43
N ALA A 16 28.82 -40.06 -41.65
CA ALA A 16 29.09 -41.29 -42.37
C ALA A 16 29.11 -40.93 -43.86
N LEU A 17 30.23 -40.35 -44.27
CA LEU A 17 30.66 -40.29 -45.66
C LEU A 17 31.25 -41.68 -45.98
N GLY A 18 30.41 -42.63 -46.38
CA GLY A 18 30.89 -43.92 -46.88
C GLY A 18 29.89 -45.08 -46.77
N ALA A 19 29.47 -45.55 -47.94
CA ALA A 19 28.94 -46.89 -48.25
C ALA A 19 27.46 -47.18 -47.90
N ASP A 20 26.60 -46.76 -48.83
CA ASP A 20 25.67 -47.60 -49.61
C ASP A 20 25.13 -48.89 -48.96
N ASP A 21 23.82 -48.90 -48.71
CA ASP A 21 23.01 -50.12 -48.91
C ASP A 21 21.58 -49.75 -49.34
N LEU A 22 21.40 -49.69 -50.66
CA LEU A 22 20.19 -50.03 -51.41
C LEU A 22 18.88 -49.35 -51.02
N GLY A 23 18.53 -48.28 -51.76
CA GLY A 23 17.14 -48.01 -52.06
C GLY A 23 16.80 -46.55 -52.28
N MET A 24 16.81 -46.16 -53.56
CA MET A 24 16.27 -44.92 -54.11
C MET A 24 17.25 -43.75 -54.23
N LEU A 25 18.32 -43.99 -54.99
CA LEU A 25 18.82 -43.00 -55.95
C LEU A 25 17.68 -42.67 -56.93
N LYS A 26 16.79 -41.76 -56.51
CA LYS A 26 16.03 -40.94 -57.44
C LYS A 26 16.99 -39.90 -57.98
N GLU A 27 17.93 -40.38 -58.80
CA GLU A 27 18.85 -39.57 -59.59
C GLU A 27 18.01 -38.77 -60.58
N SER A 28 17.88 -37.47 -60.32
CA SER A 28 17.84 -36.51 -61.42
C SER A 28 19.27 -36.49 -62.00
N PRO A 29 19.52 -37.01 -63.21
CA PRO A 29 20.86 -37.23 -63.75
C PRO A 29 21.68 -35.94 -64.02
N ASP A 30 21.11 -34.76 -63.72
CA ASP A 30 21.74 -33.45 -63.91
C ASP A 30 22.17 -32.77 -62.58
N GLU A 31 21.87 -33.33 -61.40
CA GLU A 31 22.29 -32.73 -60.12
C GLU A 31 23.63 -33.34 -59.64
N SER A 32 24.71 -32.55 -59.68
CA SER A 32 26.02 -32.95 -59.14
C SER A 32 25.97 -33.11 -57.62
N ASN A 33 26.72 -34.06 -57.06
CA ASN A 33 26.90 -34.20 -55.60
C ASN A 33 27.29 -32.87 -54.93
N GLU A 34 28.00 -32.00 -55.65
CA GLU A 34 28.36 -30.66 -55.23
C GLU A 34 27.14 -29.76 -54.98
N ASP A 35 26.10 -29.87 -55.81
CA ASP A 35 24.87 -29.08 -55.69
C ASP A 35 24.02 -29.52 -54.51
N VAL A 36 24.02 -30.83 -54.20
CA VAL A 36 23.40 -31.36 -52.98
C VAL A 36 24.09 -30.80 -51.72
N LEU A 37 25.42 -30.78 -51.71
CA LEU A 37 26.20 -30.21 -50.59
C LEU A 37 25.97 -28.70 -50.44
N ARG A 38 25.90 -27.95 -51.55
CA ARG A 38 25.53 -26.52 -51.53
C ARG A 38 24.14 -26.29 -50.94
N ARG A 39 23.15 -27.09 -51.33
CA ARG A 39 21.78 -27.01 -50.80
C ARG A 39 21.74 -27.29 -49.30
N GLN A 40 22.43 -28.34 -48.85
CA GLN A 40 22.54 -28.70 -47.44
C GLN A 40 23.27 -27.61 -46.63
N LEU A 41 24.32 -27.02 -47.17
CA LEU A 41 25.04 -25.92 -46.50
C LEU A 41 24.12 -24.71 -46.31
N ILE A 42 23.39 -24.29 -47.35
CA ILE A 42 22.43 -23.18 -47.26
C ILE A 42 21.31 -23.49 -46.26
N GLU A 43 20.83 -24.74 -46.22
CA GLU A 43 19.81 -25.15 -45.26
C GLU A 43 20.34 -25.09 -43.81
N ARG A 44 21.58 -25.54 -43.59
CA ARG A 44 22.25 -25.43 -42.30
C ARG A 44 22.52 -23.98 -41.90
N ASP A 45 22.94 -23.12 -42.82
CA ASP A 45 23.14 -21.68 -42.55
C ASP A 45 21.83 -21.01 -42.13
N ARG A 46 20.74 -21.28 -42.85
CA ARG A 46 19.39 -20.79 -42.48
C ARG A 46 18.94 -21.31 -41.11
N GLU A 47 19.27 -22.56 -40.78
CA GLU A 47 18.98 -23.14 -39.48
C GLU A 47 19.81 -22.47 -38.37
N CYS A 48 21.11 -22.22 -38.62
CA CYS A 48 21.98 -21.46 -37.74
C CYS A 48 21.44 -20.04 -37.49
N ASP A 49 21.01 -19.32 -38.53
CA ASP A 49 20.42 -17.98 -38.39
C ASP A 49 19.14 -17.99 -37.54
N LYS A 50 18.28 -18.99 -37.75
CA LYS A 50 17.05 -19.18 -36.95
C LYS A 50 17.38 -19.43 -35.48
N LEU A 51 18.32 -20.34 -35.21
CA LEU A 51 18.76 -20.65 -33.85
C LEU A 51 19.41 -19.44 -33.18
N GLN A 52 20.23 -18.69 -33.91
CA GLN A 52 20.87 -17.47 -33.41
C GLN A 52 19.83 -16.39 -33.06
N THR A 53 18.83 -16.21 -33.92
CA THR A 53 17.70 -15.32 -33.65
C THR A 53 16.94 -15.76 -32.40
N GLN A 54 16.67 -17.07 -32.26
CA GLN A 54 15.99 -17.61 -31.09
C GLN A 54 16.80 -17.40 -29.80
N VAL A 55 18.13 -17.60 -29.85
CA VAL A 55 19.03 -17.33 -28.72
C VAL A 55 18.98 -15.87 -28.32
N GLN A 56 19.00 -14.93 -29.28
CA GLN A 56 18.90 -13.50 -29.01
C GLN A 56 17.55 -13.14 -28.36
N ILE A 57 16.44 -13.70 -28.85
CA ILE A 57 15.11 -13.51 -28.25
C ILE A 57 15.07 -14.02 -26.81
N LEU A 58 15.60 -15.22 -26.56
CA LEU A 58 15.64 -15.80 -25.21
C LEU A 58 16.53 -15.00 -24.26
N GLN A 59 17.67 -14.49 -24.74
CA GLN A 59 18.53 -13.60 -23.95
C GLN A 59 17.83 -12.30 -23.60
N ALA A 60 17.10 -11.69 -24.55
CA ALA A 60 16.30 -10.49 -24.30
C ALA A 60 15.20 -10.75 -23.24
N GLN A 61 14.51 -11.89 -23.32
CA GLN A 61 13.50 -12.28 -22.33
C GLN A 61 14.11 -12.52 -20.95
N LEU A 62 15.29 -13.13 -20.86
CA LEU A 62 15.99 -13.33 -19.60
C LEU A 62 16.45 -12.00 -18.99
N ALA A 63 16.92 -11.05 -19.80
CA ALA A 63 17.34 -9.73 -19.35
C ALA A 63 16.16 -8.88 -18.82
N GLN A 64 14.94 -9.12 -19.32
CA GLN A 64 13.73 -8.45 -18.84
C GLN A 64 13.21 -9.00 -17.51
N ARG A 65 13.70 -10.16 -17.04
CA ARG A 65 13.22 -10.72 -15.77
C ARG A 65 13.72 -9.87 -14.59
N PRO A 66 12.84 -9.49 -13.66
CA PRO A 66 13.26 -8.84 -12.43
C PRO A 66 14.26 -9.73 -11.67
N PRO A 67 15.24 -9.13 -10.98
CA PRO A 67 16.16 -9.90 -10.13
C PRO A 67 15.37 -10.59 -9.02
N LEU A 68 15.80 -11.81 -8.66
CA LEU A 68 15.14 -12.62 -7.63
C LEU A 68 15.02 -11.87 -6.29
N GLU A 69 16.01 -11.05 -5.97
CA GLU A 69 16.04 -10.21 -4.77
C GLU A 69 14.83 -9.26 -4.70
N LYS A 70 14.45 -8.66 -5.84
CA LYS A 70 13.28 -7.78 -5.94
C LYS A 70 11.99 -8.55 -5.72
N ILE A 71 11.89 -9.78 -6.24
CA ILE A 71 10.72 -10.64 -6.02
C ILE A 71 10.61 -11.00 -4.53
N GLN A 72 11.73 -11.38 -3.90
CA GLN A 72 11.77 -11.71 -2.47
C GLN A 72 11.45 -10.50 -1.57
N GLU A 73 11.86 -9.30 -1.97
CA GLU A 73 11.51 -8.07 -1.28
C GLU A 73 10.00 -7.79 -1.36
N LEU A 74 9.41 -7.89 -2.55
CA LEU A 74 7.97 -7.75 -2.72
C LEU A 74 7.18 -8.80 -1.92
N GLU A 75 7.65 -10.04 -1.86
CA GLU A 75 7.03 -11.09 -1.03
C GLU A 75 7.10 -10.76 0.47
N ARG A 76 8.22 -10.19 0.93
CA ARG A 76 8.37 -9.74 2.33
C ARG A 76 7.46 -8.56 2.64
N GLU A 77 7.40 -7.58 1.75
CA GLU A 77 6.53 -6.42 1.89
C GLU A 77 5.05 -6.82 1.91
N TYR A 78 4.64 -7.72 1.01
CA TYR A 78 3.28 -8.25 0.99
C TYR A 78 2.91 -8.93 2.32
N LYS A 79 3.80 -9.78 2.86
CA LYS A 79 3.59 -10.40 4.18
C LYS A 79 3.50 -9.37 5.30
N ASN A 80 4.31 -8.31 5.24
CA ASN A 80 4.28 -7.24 6.22
C ASN A 80 2.96 -6.44 6.17
N LEU A 81 2.49 -6.12 4.96
CA LEU A 81 1.20 -5.45 4.74
C LEU A 81 0.02 -6.30 5.20
N ASP A 82 0.08 -7.61 4.96
CA ASP A 82 -0.96 -8.54 5.44
C ASP A 82 -1.02 -8.58 6.98
N LEU A 83 0.14 -8.60 7.65
CA LEU A 83 0.21 -8.53 9.11
C LEU A 83 -0.38 -7.21 9.64
N LEU A 84 -0.07 -6.08 9.00
CA LEU A 84 -0.60 -4.77 9.38
C LEU A 84 -2.12 -4.68 9.17
N LEU A 85 -2.62 -5.23 8.05
CA LEU A 85 -4.04 -5.29 7.76
C LEU A 85 -4.78 -6.10 8.83
N GLN A 86 -4.27 -7.29 9.18
CA GLN A 86 -4.85 -8.11 10.24
C GLN A 86 -4.83 -7.40 11.60
N GLY A 87 -3.73 -6.69 11.91
CA GLY A 87 -3.63 -5.87 13.12
C GLY A 87 -4.70 -4.78 13.17
N THR A 88 -4.89 -4.07 12.05
CA THR A 88 -5.89 -3.01 11.90
C THR A 88 -7.33 -3.54 12.02
N GLN A 89 -7.61 -4.69 11.41
CA GLN A 89 -8.93 -5.33 11.50
C GLN A 89 -9.25 -5.74 12.94
N ARG A 90 -8.30 -6.36 13.63
CA ARG A 90 -8.47 -6.74 15.04
C ARG A 90 -8.73 -5.52 15.93
N GLU A 91 -8.04 -4.41 15.67
CA GLU A 91 -8.26 -3.18 16.44
C GLU A 91 -9.60 -2.53 16.14
N ASN A 92 -10.03 -2.53 14.87
CA ASN A 92 -11.38 -2.08 14.49
C ASN A 92 -12.47 -2.91 15.18
N GLU A 93 -12.31 -4.24 15.23
CA GLU A 93 -13.24 -5.13 15.95
C GLU A 93 -13.32 -4.80 17.45
N ARG A 94 -12.17 -4.56 18.09
CA ARG A 94 -12.11 -4.12 19.50
C ARG A 94 -12.83 -2.79 19.70
N CYS A 95 -12.53 -1.79 18.88
CA CYS A 95 -13.16 -0.48 18.96
C CYS A 95 -14.69 -0.57 18.77
N MET A 96 -15.16 -1.40 17.83
CA MET A 96 -16.58 -1.64 17.63
C MET A 96 -17.23 -2.29 18.86
N ALA A 97 -16.58 -3.29 19.46
CA ALA A 97 -17.07 -3.93 20.68
C ALA A 97 -17.14 -2.94 21.87
N GLU A 98 -16.14 -2.08 22.02
CA GLU A 98 -16.14 -1.03 23.05
C GLU A 98 -17.26 0.00 22.85
N LEU A 99 -17.49 0.40 21.60
CA LEU A 99 -18.56 1.32 21.23
C LEU A 99 -19.94 0.71 21.54
N GLU A 100 -20.16 -0.57 21.23
CA GLU A 100 -21.40 -1.28 21.57
C GLU A 100 -21.58 -1.45 23.09
N ARG A 101 -20.50 -1.66 23.84
CA ARG A 101 -20.54 -1.65 25.31
C ARG A 101 -20.92 -0.26 25.85
N GLY A 102 -20.38 0.79 25.25
CA GLY A 102 -20.72 2.18 25.55
C GLY A 102 -22.21 2.46 25.35
N LYS A 103 -22.75 2.13 24.17
CA LYS A 103 -24.19 2.26 23.85
C LYS A 103 -25.08 1.49 24.83
N SER A 104 -24.68 0.26 25.19
CA SER A 104 -25.43 -0.58 26.13
C SER A 104 -25.50 0.06 27.52
N ARG A 105 -24.39 0.63 27.99
CA ARG A 105 -24.32 1.38 29.24
C ARG A 105 -25.14 2.66 29.20
N GLU A 106 -25.03 3.43 28.12
CA GLU A 106 -25.82 4.65 27.89
C GLU A 106 -27.32 4.35 27.97
N LYS A 107 -27.78 3.33 27.24
CA LYS A 107 -29.18 2.88 27.26
C LYS A 107 -29.65 2.41 28.65
N MET A 108 -28.75 1.87 29.49
CA MET A 108 -29.09 1.52 30.87
C MET A 108 -29.29 2.78 31.72
N LEU A 109 -28.40 3.76 31.59
CA LEU A 109 -28.49 5.03 32.32
C LEU A 109 -29.72 5.84 31.89
N GLU A 110 -30.02 5.90 30.59
CA GLU A 110 -31.22 6.56 30.07
C GLU A 110 -32.50 5.98 30.68
N ARG A 111 -32.59 4.64 30.81
CA ARG A 111 -33.74 3.98 31.45
C ARG A 111 -33.87 4.31 32.94
N GLU A 112 -32.75 4.37 33.67
CA GLU A 112 -32.79 4.73 35.10
C GLU A 112 -33.15 6.20 35.30
N ILE A 113 -32.68 7.10 34.43
CA ILE A 113 -33.10 8.51 34.47
C ILE A 113 -34.59 8.62 34.14
N GLU A 114 -35.07 7.92 33.12
CA GLU A 114 -36.50 7.87 32.79
C GLU A 114 -37.34 7.35 33.96
N LYS A 115 -36.86 6.34 34.69
CA LYS A 115 -37.53 5.80 35.88
C LYS A 115 -37.59 6.82 37.04
N LEU A 116 -36.55 7.62 37.23
CA LEU A 116 -36.46 8.58 38.34
C LEU A 116 -37.13 9.94 38.05
N ALA A 117 -36.99 10.45 36.83
CA ALA A 117 -37.43 11.77 36.42
C ALA A 117 -38.62 11.75 35.43
N GLY A 118 -39.10 10.56 35.06
CA GLY A 118 -40.17 10.36 34.09
C GLY A 118 -39.71 10.47 32.62
N SER A 119 -40.62 10.17 31.69
CA SER A 119 -40.34 10.14 30.25
C SER A 119 -39.92 11.49 29.65
N ASN A 120 -40.22 12.60 30.34
CA ASN A 120 -39.87 13.95 29.93
C ASN A 120 -38.58 14.47 30.62
N TRP A 121 -37.71 13.57 31.08
CA TRP A 121 -36.50 13.93 31.80
C TRP A 121 -35.57 14.85 31.00
N GLN A 122 -35.48 14.69 29.68
CA GLN A 122 -34.67 15.55 28.81
C GLN A 122 -35.15 17.01 28.87
N THR A 123 -36.46 17.23 28.72
CA THR A 123 -37.09 18.56 28.82
C THR A 123 -36.97 19.13 30.22
N SER A 124 -37.19 18.29 31.24
CA SER A 124 -37.14 18.71 32.65
C SER A 124 -35.73 19.10 33.10
N LEU A 125 -34.70 18.46 32.54
CA LEU A 125 -33.29 18.78 32.78
C LEU A 125 -32.73 19.82 31.79
N GLY A 126 -33.55 20.31 30.85
CA GLY A 126 -33.11 21.26 29.81
C GLY A 126 -32.04 20.70 28.86
N ILE A 127 -31.97 19.37 28.73
CA ILE A 127 -31.01 18.70 27.85
C ILE A 127 -31.64 18.68 26.46
N SER A 128 -31.12 19.54 25.57
CA SER A 128 -31.52 19.52 24.17
C SER A 128 -31.21 18.14 23.58
N PRO A 129 -32.15 17.47 22.89
CA PRO A 129 -31.91 16.16 22.30
C PRO A 129 -30.69 16.29 21.39
N THR A 130 -29.61 15.64 21.79
CA THR A 130 -28.35 15.73 21.07
C THR A 130 -28.56 14.90 19.82
N THR A 131 -28.95 15.54 18.72
CA THR A 131 -28.92 14.90 17.41
C THR A 131 -27.53 14.33 17.27
N SER A 132 -27.44 13.01 17.17
CA SER A 132 -26.20 12.28 16.96
C SER A 132 -25.63 12.73 15.62
N TYR A 133 -24.86 13.81 15.64
CA TYR A 133 -24.05 14.19 14.50
C TYR A 133 -23.24 12.95 14.11
N PRO A 134 -23.16 12.60 12.81
CA PRO A 134 -22.20 11.60 12.40
C PRO A 134 -20.86 12.11 12.90
N ARG A 135 -20.23 11.36 13.82
CA ARG A 135 -18.83 11.57 14.14
C ARG A 135 -18.08 11.35 12.83
N SER A 136 -17.85 12.45 12.10
CA SER A 136 -16.76 12.53 11.15
C SER A 136 -15.56 12.02 11.92
N THR A 137 -14.99 10.91 11.46
CA THR A 137 -13.71 10.38 11.90
C THR A 137 -12.60 11.32 11.42
N GLY A 138 -12.70 12.59 11.82
CA GLY A 138 -11.63 13.56 11.88
C GLY A 138 -11.19 13.63 13.34
N ILE A 139 -9.98 13.17 13.57
CA ILE A 139 -9.17 13.28 14.80
C ILE A 139 -9.48 14.55 15.61
N PRO A 140 -9.85 14.47 16.91
CA PRO A 140 -9.84 15.62 17.79
C PRO A 140 -8.55 15.64 18.61
N GLN A 141 -7.72 16.65 18.39
CA GLN A 141 -6.75 17.11 19.37
C GLN A 141 -7.31 18.35 20.11
N HIS A 142 -7.38 18.22 21.44
CA HIS A 142 -7.28 19.26 22.49
C HIS A 142 -8.52 20.02 23.01
N THR A 143 -8.79 19.81 24.30
CA THR A 143 -9.09 20.84 25.33
C THR A 143 -7.87 20.89 26.28
N HIS A 144 -7.37 22.02 26.80
CA HIS A 144 -8.02 22.99 27.68
C HIS A 144 -7.36 24.40 27.71
N THR A 145 -8.22 25.42 27.91
CA THR A 145 -8.14 26.63 28.78
C THR A 145 -7.14 27.80 28.57
N ARG A 146 -7.74 28.94 28.15
CA ARG A 146 -7.69 30.35 28.64
C ARG A 146 -6.35 31.13 28.71
N THR A 147 -6.27 32.27 27.99
CA THR A 147 -6.36 33.66 28.54
C THR A 147 -6.50 34.73 27.42
N SER A 148 -7.20 35.82 27.78
CA SER A 148 -7.26 37.20 27.23
C SER A 148 -7.73 37.51 25.78
N SER A 149 -8.93 38.12 25.73
CA SER A 149 -9.34 39.33 24.97
C SER A 149 -8.75 39.64 23.59
N HIS A 150 -9.60 39.70 22.55
CA HIS A 150 -10.09 40.94 21.90
C HIS A 150 -11.09 40.59 20.77
N PRO A 151 -12.09 41.46 20.48
CA PRO A 151 -13.07 41.25 19.41
C PRO A 151 -12.71 42.02 18.14
N SER A 152 -13.14 41.54 16.96
CA SER A 152 -13.57 42.31 15.77
C SER A 152 -13.86 41.34 14.62
N SER A 153 -15.10 41.31 14.12
CA SER A 153 -15.50 41.77 12.77
C SER A 153 -15.03 40.82 11.66
N SER A 154 -15.81 40.32 10.71
CA SER A 154 -17.09 40.75 10.13
C SER A 154 -17.57 39.65 9.18
N SER A 155 -18.90 39.53 9.11
CA SER A 155 -19.75 39.09 7.99
C SER A 155 -19.12 38.85 6.60
N LEU A 156 -19.57 37.78 5.92
CA LEU A 156 -20.06 37.73 4.52
C LEU A 156 -20.42 36.26 4.19
N THR A 157 -21.64 35.81 4.48
CA THR A 157 -22.69 35.51 3.47
C THR A 157 -22.20 35.53 2.03
N HIS A 158 -22.21 34.39 1.32
CA HIS A 158 -22.61 34.30 -0.09
C HIS A 158 -23.17 32.88 -0.37
N SER A 159 -24.51 32.82 -0.43
CA SER A 159 -25.25 31.83 -1.18
C SER A 159 -25.14 32.18 -2.66
N THR A 160 -24.75 31.25 -3.53
CA THR A 160 -25.06 31.29 -4.97
C THR A 160 -25.00 29.87 -5.52
N THR A 161 -26.15 29.19 -5.67
CA THR A 161 -26.95 29.04 -6.90
C THR A 161 -26.34 28.09 -7.92
N ILE A 162 -26.98 26.92 -8.04
CA ILE A 162 -26.88 25.94 -9.12
C ILE A 162 -27.41 26.56 -10.43
N PRO A 163 -26.75 26.37 -11.59
CA PRO A 163 -27.43 26.40 -12.87
C PRO A 163 -27.39 25.03 -13.60
N PRO A 164 -28.34 24.78 -14.51
CA PRO A 164 -28.62 23.47 -15.11
C PRO A 164 -27.85 23.21 -16.42
N GLN A 165 -27.94 21.94 -16.85
CA GLN A 165 -27.49 21.34 -18.11
C GLN A 165 -27.56 22.22 -19.36
N GLN A 166 -26.56 22.07 -20.26
CA GLN A 166 -26.81 21.92 -21.70
C GLN A 166 -25.63 21.26 -22.45
N GLN A 167 -25.98 20.63 -23.57
CA GLN A 167 -25.27 19.61 -24.34
C GLN A 167 -24.32 20.16 -25.43
N ARG A 168 -23.35 19.31 -25.80
CA ARG A 168 -22.73 19.09 -27.14
C ARG A 168 -22.05 20.27 -27.86
N SER A 169 -20.73 20.20 -28.00
CA SER A 169 -20.01 19.88 -29.26
C SER A 169 -18.48 19.96 -29.07
N SER A 170 -17.75 18.97 -29.60
CA SER A 170 -16.28 18.93 -29.71
C SER A 170 -15.83 19.55 -31.05
N PRO A 171 -14.52 19.56 -31.41
CA PRO A 171 -13.35 20.10 -30.71
C PRO A 171 -12.67 21.19 -31.58
N HIS A 172 -12.08 22.23 -30.97
CA HIS A 172 -11.24 23.18 -31.71
C HIS A 172 -9.87 23.37 -31.02
N SER A 173 -8.84 23.25 -31.84
CA SER A 173 -7.43 23.11 -31.50
C SER A 173 -6.81 24.42 -31.03
N GLN A 174 -6.35 24.49 -29.77
CA GLN A 174 -5.27 25.39 -29.34
C GLN A 174 -4.54 24.79 -28.14
N PRO A 175 -3.22 24.51 -28.24
CA PRO A 175 -2.40 24.32 -27.05
C PRO A 175 -1.18 25.24 -27.11
N GLN A 176 -1.18 26.34 -26.33
CA GLN A 176 0.05 26.98 -25.84
C GLN A 176 -0.29 28.16 -24.90
N GLN A 177 -0.64 27.87 -23.64
CA GLN A 177 -0.47 28.81 -22.49
C GLN A 177 -0.71 28.20 -21.09
N VAL A 178 -0.74 26.87 -20.92
CA VAL A 178 -1.09 26.23 -19.62
C VAL A 178 0.12 25.97 -18.69
N THR A 179 1.36 26.25 -19.11
CA THR A 179 2.55 25.72 -18.41
C THR A 179 2.92 26.47 -17.11
N GLN A 180 2.49 27.72 -16.91
CA GLN A 180 2.91 28.50 -15.72
C GLN A 180 2.07 28.24 -14.47
N GLU A 181 0.76 28.03 -14.60
CA GLU A 181 -0.12 27.77 -13.45
C GLU A 181 0.08 26.37 -12.85
N GLN A 182 0.36 25.36 -13.69
CA GLN A 182 0.66 24.01 -13.22
C GLN A 182 1.96 23.95 -12.40
N HIS A 183 2.99 24.74 -12.77
CA HIS A 183 4.24 24.76 -12.03
C HIS A 183 4.07 25.36 -10.62
N LEU A 184 3.28 26.44 -10.49
CA LEU A 184 2.95 27.04 -9.19
C LEU A 184 2.20 26.07 -8.29
N GLN A 185 1.21 25.33 -8.82
CA GLN A 185 0.48 24.31 -8.06
C GLN A 185 1.38 23.17 -7.57
N VAL A 186 2.34 22.71 -8.39
CA VAL A 186 3.30 21.68 -7.98
C VAL A 186 4.19 22.19 -6.85
N THR A 187 4.71 23.42 -6.95
CA THR A 187 5.55 24.00 -5.88
C THR A 187 4.78 24.22 -4.58
N GLN A 188 3.51 24.63 -4.65
CA GLN A 188 2.65 24.78 -3.47
C GLN A 188 2.35 23.41 -2.82
N THR A 189 2.14 22.38 -3.63
CA THR A 189 1.94 21.00 -3.15
C THR A 189 3.19 20.47 -2.46
N LEU A 190 4.38 20.71 -3.03
CA LEU A 190 5.65 20.31 -2.41
C LEU A 190 5.89 21.01 -1.07
N SER A 191 5.64 22.33 -0.98
CA SER A 191 5.74 23.07 0.28
C SER A 191 4.77 22.53 1.35
N HIS A 192 3.54 22.18 0.96
CA HIS A 192 2.58 21.59 1.87
C HIS A 192 3.05 20.21 2.39
N ILE A 193 3.62 19.38 1.51
CA ILE A 193 4.19 18.07 1.89
C ILE A 193 5.32 18.24 2.90
N GLU A 194 6.21 19.22 2.71
CA GLU A 194 7.30 19.50 3.66
C GLU A 194 6.78 19.94 5.03
N GLN A 195 5.75 20.80 5.07
CA GLN A 195 5.12 21.23 6.32
C GLN A 195 4.50 20.04 7.07
N VAL A 196 3.81 19.15 6.34
CA VAL A 196 3.23 17.93 6.92
C VAL A 196 4.33 17.01 7.46
N ARG A 197 5.45 16.83 6.73
CA ARG A 197 6.59 16.03 7.19
C ARG A 197 7.20 16.57 8.49
N LEU A 198 7.42 17.87 8.57
CA LEU A 198 7.95 18.51 9.79
C LEU A 198 6.98 18.39 10.97
N LEU A 199 5.68 18.49 10.71
CA LEU A 199 4.65 18.30 11.72
C LEU A 199 4.64 16.86 12.26
N ILE A 200 4.69 15.87 11.37
CA ILE A 200 4.76 14.45 11.75
C ILE A 200 5.99 14.18 12.61
N LEU A 201 7.17 14.62 12.18
CA LEU A 201 8.41 14.45 12.94
C LEU A 201 8.32 15.11 14.33
N GLY A 202 7.72 16.30 14.41
CA GLY A 202 7.50 16.98 15.68
C GLY A 202 6.49 16.27 16.59
N ILE A 203 5.46 15.65 16.02
CA ILE A 203 4.49 14.84 16.77
C ILE A 203 5.16 13.58 17.31
N GLU A 204 5.94 12.87 16.49
CA GLU A 204 6.68 11.67 16.87
C GLU A 204 7.63 11.95 18.03
N GLN A 205 8.41 13.04 17.96
CA GLN A 205 9.31 13.43 19.04
C GLN A 205 8.58 13.69 20.38
N ARG A 206 7.42 14.37 20.33
CA ARG A 206 6.60 14.63 21.52
C ARG A 206 5.97 13.35 22.07
N LEU A 207 5.59 12.43 21.20
CA LEU A 207 5.00 11.15 21.59
C LEU A 207 6.04 10.26 22.27
N GLN A 208 7.24 10.16 21.69
CA GLN A 208 8.38 9.46 22.30
C GLN A 208 8.70 10.02 23.70
N THR A 209 8.77 11.35 23.83
CA THR A 209 9.04 11.99 25.13
C THR A 209 7.96 11.69 26.19
N ARG A 210 6.70 11.50 25.77
CA ARG A 210 5.61 11.13 26.68
C ARG A 210 5.67 9.66 27.05
N GLU A 211 5.99 8.79 26.10
CA GLU A 211 6.21 7.36 26.33
C GLU A 211 7.34 7.14 27.35
N ASP A 212 8.50 7.76 27.15
CA ASP A 212 9.62 7.69 28.10
C ASP A 212 9.25 8.15 29.51
N LYS A 213 8.33 9.12 29.62
CA LYS A 213 7.82 9.60 30.93
C LYS A 213 6.83 8.62 31.55
N LEU A 214 5.95 8.04 30.75
CA LEU A 214 4.99 7.04 31.21
C LEU A 214 5.73 5.79 31.69
N ASP A 215 6.71 5.30 30.95
CA ASP A 215 7.54 4.16 31.35
C ASP A 215 8.23 4.39 32.69
N LYS A 216 8.81 5.59 32.89
CA LYS A 216 9.41 5.98 34.19
C LYS A 216 8.38 6.01 35.32
N CYS A 217 7.15 6.46 35.04
CA CYS A 217 6.08 6.47 36.04
C CYS A 217 5.62 5.06 36.38
N VAL A 218 5.48 4.17 35.38
CA VAL A 218 5.12 2.76 35.57
C VAL A 218 6.20 2.05 36.39
N GLN A 219 7.48 2.20 36.02
CA GLN A 219 8.60 1.63 36.77
C GLN A 219 8.58 2.06 38.25
N ARG A 220 8.36 3.36 38.53
CA ARG A 220 8.25 3.85 39.91
C ARG A 220 7.07 3.23 40.65
N ALA A 221 5.91 3.13 40.00
CA ALA A 221 4.73 2.52 40.61
C ALA A 221 4.93 1.02 40.90
N GLU A 222 5.62 0.29 40.02
CA GLU A 222 5.99 -1.11 40.22
C GLU A 222 6.99 -1.28 41.36
N GLU A 223 7.99 -0.40 41.47
CA GLU A 223 8.95 -0.40 42.59
C GLU A 223 8.26 -0.12 43.92
N GLU A 224 7.37 0.87 43.98
CA GLU A 224 6.56 1.16 45.17
C GLU A 224 5.66 -0.03 45.52
N GLY A 225 5.00 -0.64 44.53
CA GLY A 225 4.20 -1.85 44.71
C GLY A 225 4.99 -3.00 45.32
N ARG A 226 6.21 -3.23 44.83
CA ARG A 226 7.13 -4.25 45.38
C ARG A 226 7.51 -3.95 46.83
N ARG A 227 7.84 -2.70 47.16
CA ARG A 227 8.14 -2.29 48.54
C ARG A 227 6.96 -2.49 49.48
N PHE A 228 5.74 -2.16 49.04
CA PHE A 228 4.54 -2.41 49.83
C PHE A 228 4.30 -3.90 50.07
N GLU A 229 4.54 -4.74 49.07
CA GLU A 229 4.39 -6.19 49.21
C GLU A 229 5.43 -6.79 50.17
N GLU A 230 6.67 -6.30 50.15
CA GLU A 230 7.72 -6.68 51.10
C GLU A 230 7.35 -6.28 52.54
N MET A 231 6.90 -5.03 52.76
CA MET A 231 6.44 -4.59 54.08
C MET A 231 5.26 -5.45 54.58
N ARG A 232 4.31 -5.78 53.71
CA ARG A 232 3.17 -6.64 54.06
C ARG A 232 3.63 -8.02 54.53
N LYS A 233 4.67 -8.61 53.91
CA LYS A 233 5.22 -9.91 54.32
C LYS A 233 5.92 -9.88 55.68
N THR A 234 6.39 -8.72 56.14
CA THR A 234 7.05 -8.59 57.45
C THR A 234 6.09 -8.34 58.61
N VAL A 235 4.85 -7.93 58.33
CA VAL A 235 3.83 -7.59 59.34
C VAL A 235 2.92 -8.78 59.69
N VAL A 236 2.92 -9.84 58.87
CA VAL A 236 2.21 -11.11 59.10
C VAL A 236 3.20 -12.15 59.58
#